data_AF-A0AAV4GS35-F1
#
_entry.id   AF-A0AAV4GS35-F1
#
_cell.length_a   1.000
_cell.length_b   1.000
_cell.length_c   1.000
_cell.angle_alpha   90.00
_cell.angle_beta   90.00
_cell.angle_gamma   90.00
#
_symmetry.space_group_name_H-M   'P 1'
#
loop_
_entity.id
_entity.type
_entity.pdbx_description
1 polymer ?
#
loop_
_entity_poly.entity_id
_entity_poly.type
_entity_poly.pdbx_seq_one_letter_code
_entity_poly.pdbx_strand_id
1 'polypeptide(L)'
;MVISREKVIPLIDIKIDGERVEQVANFTYLGHWITEDGRSYQEVKRRIGMAKNTFSRMSKLLTNRRISFATRSRLTKCYVWSIFLYACETWTLNASLERNIEALEMWLYRRMVRISWKEKKKNKEVLEEIGLKHTELLKTIKTRQLAYYGHIRRHQSLQKSIMEGKINGKRQRGR
;
A
#
# COMPACT_ATOMS: atom_id res chain seq x y z
N MET A 1 -19.87 3.13 7.68
CA MET A 1 -18.64 2.75 8.43
C MET A 1 -18.72 3.42 9.79
N VAL A 2 -19.11 2.68 10.82
CA VAL A 2 -19.14 3.19 12.20
C VAL A 2 -17.72 3.06 12.76
N ILE A 3 -17.02 4.18 12.89
CA ILE A 3 -15.68 4.22 13.49
C ILE A 3 -15.87 4.54 14.97
N SER A 4 -16.16 3.52 15.77
CA SER A 4 -16.18 3.64 17.23
C SER A 4 -14.74 3.61 17.77
N ARG A 5 -14.47 4.41 18.81
CA ARG A 5 -13.19 4.34 19.57
C ARG A 5 -13.25 3.29 20.68
N GLU A 6 -14.45 2.82 21.03
CA GLU A 6 -14.62 1.74 21.98
C GLU A 6 -14.22 0.43 21.31
N LYS A 7 -13.44 -0.40 22.02
CA LYS A 7 -13.08 -1.77 21.60
C LYS A 7 -14.26 -2.75 21.62
N VAL A 8 -15.49 -2.24 21.74
CA VAL A 8 -16.68 -3.07 21.62
C VAL A 8 -16.96 -3.20 20.14
N ILE A 9 -16.62 -4.38 19.60
CA ILE A 9 -17.05 -4.76 18.26
C ILE A 9 -18.55 -5.07 18.39
N PRO A 10 -19.46 -4.23 17.85
CA PRO A 10 -20.87 -4.52 17.94
C PRO A 10 -21.14 -5.82 17.19
N LEU A 11 -21.94 -6.70 17.79
CA LEU A 11 -22.43 -7.89 17.11
C LEU A 11 -23.42 -7.43 16.04
N ILE A 12 -23.09 -7.69 14.78
CA ILE A 12 -23.93 -7.30 13.65
C ILE A 12 -24.82 -8.50 13.27
N ASP A 13 -26.11 -8.25 13.10
CA ASP A 13 -27.07 -9.23 12.57
C ASP A 13 -27.52 -8.79 11.17
N ILE A 14 -26.74 -9.17 10.16
CA ILE A 14 -27.09 -9.00 8.75
C ILE A 14 -27.52 -10.37 8.21
N LYS A 15 -28.68 -10.41 7.56
CA LYS A 15 -29.20 -11.61 6.90
C LYS A 15 -29.32 -11.40 5.40
N ILE A 16 -28.90 -12.39 4.61
CA ILE A 16 -29.06 -12.45 3.15
C ILE A 16 -29.86 -13.71 2.88
N ASP A 17 -31.01 -13.58 2.21
CA ASP A 17 -31.93 -14.70 1.91
C ASP A 17 -32.32 -15.55 3.15
N GLY A 18 -32.40 -14.91 4.32
CA GLY A 18 -32.72 -15.56 5.59
C GLY A 18 -31.51 -16.14 6.34
N GLU A 19 -30.35 -16.25 5.69
CA GLU A 19 -29.12 -16.73 6.29
C GLU A 19 -28.30 -15.60 6.92
N ARG A 20 -27.78 -15.82 8.13
CA ARG A 20 -26.94 -14.83 8.83
C ARG A 20 -25.54 -14.82 8.23
N VAL A 21 -25.06 -13.63 7.86
CA VAL A 21 -23.69 -13.43 7.39
C VAL A 21 -22.71 -13.53 8.55
N GLU A 22 -21.67 -14.34 8.39
CA GLU A 22 -20.62 -14.50 9.40
C GLU A 22 -19.83 -13.20 9.60
N GLN A 23 -19.65 -12.82 10.87
CA GLN A 23 -18.80 -11.68 11.25
C GLN A 23 -17.38 -12.19 11.55
N VAL A 24 -16.43 -11.86 10.68
CA VAL A 24 -15.02 -12.24 10.80
C VAL A 24 -14.12 -11.04 11.08
N ALA A 25 -13.04 -11.24 11.83
CA ALA A 25 -12.05 -10.19 12.12
C ALA A 25 -11.23 -9.78 10.88
N ASN A 26 -11.09 -10.71 9.92
CA ASN A 26 -10.21 -10.64 8.77
C ASN A 26 -10.86 -11.32 7.57
N PHE A 27 -10.93 -10.66 6.43
CA PHE A 27 -11.51 -11.21 5.21
C PHE A 27 -10.62 -10.91 4.00
N THR A 28 -10.45 -11.89 3.10
CA THR A 28 -9.75 -11.66 1.83
C THR A 28 -10.76 -11.45 0.71
N TYR A 29 -10.86 -10.22 0.22
CA TYR A 29 -11.72 -9.87 -0.90
C TYR A 29 -10.90 -9.56 -2.14
N LEU A 30 -11.10 -10.32 -3.23
CA LEU A 30 -10.33 -10.17 -4.47
C LEU A 30 -8.81 -10.15 -4.23
N GLY A 31 -8.33 -10.96 -3.28
CA GLY A 31 -6.92 -10.98 -2.91
C GLY A 31 -6.44 -9.77 -2.10
N HIS A 32 -7.29 -8.83 -1.71
CA HIS A 32 -7.00 -7.73 -0.76
C HIS A 32 -7.46 -8.10 0.66
N TRP A 33 -6.63 -7.84 1.67
CA TRP A 33 -6.94 -8.19 3.05
C TRP A 33 -7.65 -7.03 3.76
N ILE A 34 -8.89 -7.26 4.18
CA ILE A 34 -9.73 -6.33 4.91
C ILE A 34 -9.78 -6.77 6.38
N THR A 35 -9.54 -5.83 7.28
CA THR A 35 -9.58 -6.01 8.74
C THR A 35 -10.84 -5.36 9.31
N GLU A 36 -11.34 -5.88 10.43
CA GLU A 36 -12.52 -5.34 11.13
C GLU A 36 -12.37 -3.86 11.53
N ASP A 37 -11.14 -3.40 11.81
CA ASP A 37 -10.85 -2.02 12.17
C ASP A 37 -10.78 -1.07 10.95
N GLY A 38 -10.91 -1.62 9.73
CA GLY A 38 -10.87 -0.89 8.46
C GLY A 38 -9.51 -0.26 8.14
N ARG A 39 -8.44 -0.62 8.85
CA ARG A 39 -7.11 -0.01 8.67
C ARG A 39 -6.28 -0.76 7.64
N SER A 40 -5.61 -0.02 6.77
CA SER A 40 -4.77 -0.61 5.71
C SER A 40 -3.41 -1.14 6.19
N TYR A 41 -3.08 -1.06 7.49
CA TYR A 41 -1.75 -1.39 7.97
C TYR A 41 -1.35 -2.84 7.72
N GLN A 42 -2.25 -3.79 8.03
CA GLN A 42 -1.96 -5.20 7.85
C GLN A 42 -1.77 -5.56 6.37
N GLU A 43 -2.62 -5.01 5.49
CA GLU A 43 -2.48 -5.23 4.05
C GLU A 43 -1.19 -4.65 3.49
N VAL A 44 -0.85 -3.39 3.82
CA VAL A 44 0.39 -2.78 3.34
C VAL A 44 1.59 -3.59 3.82
N LYS A 45 1.60 -4.05 5.09
CA LYS A 45 2.65 -4.92 5.62
C LYS A 45 2.73 -6.25 4.85
N ARG A 46 1.59 -6.87 4.53
CA ARG A 46 1.53 -8.09 3.72
C ARG A 46 2.12 -7.86 2.33
N ARG A 47 1.75 -6.78 1.66
CA ARG A 47 2.24 -6.39 0.33
C ARG A 47 3.73 -6.10 0.32
N ILE A 48 4.25 -5.42 1.34
CA ILE A 48 5.71 -5.24 1.54
C ILE A 48 6.40 -6.62 1.61
N GLY A 49 5.86 -7.56 2.38
CA GLY A 49 6.38 -8.92 2.49
C GLY A 49 6.41 -9.65 1.14
N MET A 50 5.30 -9.61 0.39
CA MET A 50 5.19 -10.22 -0.93
C MET A 50 6.18 -9.62 -1.95
N ALA A 51 6.33 -8.29 -1.94
CA ALA A 51 7.28 -7.59 -2.79
C ALA A 51 8.73 -7.99 -2.46
N LYS A 52 9.10 -8.02 -1.18
CA LYS A 52 10.44 -8.46 -0.73
C LYS A 52 10.73 -9.91 -1.07
N ASN A 53 9.73 -10.79 -0.94
CA ASN A 53 9.86 -12.20 -1.33
C ASN A 53 10.11 -12.32 -2.84
N THR A 54 9.30 -11.64 -3.66
CA THR A 54 9.45 -11.64 -5.12
C THR A 54 10.82 -11.12 -5.55
N PHE A 55 11.26 -10.00 -4.96
CA PHE A 55 12.60 -9.48 -5.21
C PHE A 55 13.68 -10.51 -4.85
N SER A 56 13.55 -11.17 -3.70
CA SER A 56 14.52 -12.18 -3.26
C SER A 56 14.60 -13.37 -4.20
N ARG A 57 13.45 -13.85 -4.72
CA ARG A 57 13.38 -14.90 -5.74
C ARG A 57 14.08 -14.50 -7.04
N MET A 58 13.96 -13.23 -7.42
CA MET A 58 14.58 -12.67 -8.63
C MET A 58 15.97 -12.05 -8.38
N SER A 59 16.53 -12.21 -7.19
CA SER A 59 17.73 -11.48 -6.77
C SER A 59 18.94 -11.71 -7.68
N LYS A 60 19.12 -12.93 -8.21
CA LYS A 60 20.19 -13.24 -9.18
C LYS A 60 20.15 -12.33 -10.41
N LEU A 61 18.95 -11.97 -10.88
CA LEU A 61 18.75 -11.08 -12.02
C LEU A 61 18.85 -9.60 -11.60
N LEU A 62 18.11 -9.23 -10.55
CA LEU A 62 17.95 -7.84 -10.11
C LEU A 62 19.20 -7.27 -9.42
N THR A 63 20.16 -8.10 -9.03
CA THR A 63 21.43 -7.67 -8.44
C THR A 63 22.64 -7.89 -9.35
N ASN A 64 22.43 -8.37 -10.58
CA ASN A 64 23.50 -8.64 -11.54
C ASN A 64 24.10 -7.33 -12.10
N ARG A 65 25.38 -7.08 -11.82
CA ARG A 65 26.11 -5.88 -12.28
C ARG A 65 26.34 -5.85 -13.80
N ARG A 66 26.24 -6.99 -14.50
CA ARG A 66 26.33 -7.04 -15.98
C ARG A 66 25.09 -6.43 -16.65
N ILE A 67 23.99 -6.31 -15.92
CA ILE A 67 22.76 -5.68 -16.42
C ILE A 67 22.71 -4.24 -15.90
N SER A 68 22.45 -3.30 -16.81
CA SER A 68 22.34 -1.88 -16.46
C SER A 68 21.33 -1.66 -15.33
N PHE A 69 21.58 -0.66 -14.48
CA PHE A 69 20.65 -0.32 -13.40
C PHE A 69 19.27 0.05 -13.94
N ALA A 70 19.21 0.78 -15.06
CA ALA A 70 17.95 1.16 -15.72
C ALA A 70 17.10 -0.07 -16.08
N THR A 71 17.70 -1.12 -16.67
CA THR A 71 16.99 -2.36 -17.00
C THR A 71 16.52 -3.10 -15.74
N ARG A 72 17.36 -3.20 -14.71
CA ARG A 72 16.99 -3.83 -13.43
C ARG A 72 15.89 -3.07 -12.70
N SER A 73 15.91 -1.74 -12.77
CA SER A 73 14.86 -0.87 -12.25
C SER A 73 13.54 -1.09 -12.98
N ARG A 74 13.54 -1.14 -14.33
CA ARG A 74 12.36 -1.48 -15.13
C ARG A 74 11.78 -2.85 -14.79
N LEU A 75 12.62 -3.88 -14.64
CA LEU A 75 12.19 -5.21 -14.23
C LEU A 75 11.58 -5.20 -12.83
N THR A 76 12.20 -4.47 -11.89
CA THR A 76 11.67 -4.31 -10.53
C THR A 76 10.30 -3.62 -10.54
N LYS A 77 10.11 -2.58 -11.36
CA LYS A 77 8.81 -1.91 -11.55
C LYS A 77 7.77 -2.88 -12.15
N CYS A 78 8.17 -3.71 -13.10
CA CYS A 78 7.27 -4.67 -13.76
C CYS A 78 6.81 -5.80 -12.84
N TYR A 79 7.72 -6.44 -12.09
CA TYR A 79 7.42 -7.65 -11.33
C TYR A 79 7.21 -7.42 -9.83
N VAL A 80 8.00 -6.53 -9.22
CA VAL A 80 7.96 -6.32 -7.77
C VAL A 80 6.96 -5.23 -7.40
N TRP A 81 6.99 -4.10 -8.12
CA TRP A 81 6.06 -3.01 -7.83
C TRP A 81 4.63 -3.36 -8.21
N SER A 82 4.40 -4.12 -9.28
CA SER A 82 3.04 -4.56 -9.64
C SER A 82 2.36 -5.36 -8.52
N ILE A 83 3.10 -6.26 -7.86
CA ILE A 83 2.59 -7.02 -6.70
C ILE A 83 2.29 -6.11 -5.52
N PHE A 84 3.18 -5.14 -5.27
CA PHE A 84 3.02 -4.19 -4.18
C PHE A 84 1.82 -3.26 -4.41
N LEU A 85 1.72 -2.68 -5.61
CA LEU A 85 0.74 -1.65 -5.98
C LEU A 85 -0.67 -2.21 -6.23
N TYR A 86 -0.89 -3.52 -6.06
CA TYR A 86 -2.20 -4.10 -6.23
C TYR A 86 -3.19 -3.53 -5.19
N ALA A 87 -4.30 -2.98 -5.68
CA ALA A 87 -5.35 -2.35 -4.88
C ALA A 87 -4.84 -1.24 -3.94
N CYS A 88 -3.74 -0.55 -4.29
CA CYS A 88 -3.22 0.55 -3.49
C CYS A 88 -4.15 1.77 -3.44
N GLU A 89 -5.08 1.85 -4.40
CA GLU A 89 -6.12 2.86 -4.52
C GLU A 89 -7.08 2.85 -3.32
N THR A 90 -7.24 1.71 -2.65
CA THR A 90 -8.15 1.54 -1.50
C THR A 90 -7.47 1.82 -0.16
N TRP A 91 -6.15 2.04 -0.14
CA TRP A 91 -5.41 2.20 1.11
C TRP A 91 -5.63 3.56 1.75
N THR A 92 -5.94 3.56 3.05
CA THR A 92 -5.91 4.76 3.88
C THR A 92 -4.49 4.98 4.40
N LEU A 93 -3.75 5.88 3.76
CA LEU A 93 -2.36 6.19 4.11
C LEU A 93 -2.28 7.14 5.31
N ASN A 94 -1.33 6.87 6.19
CA ASN A 94 -0.90 7.77 7.27
C ASN A 94 0.62 7.93 7.22
N ALA A 95 1.17 8.88 7.98
CA ALA A 95 2.60 9.16 7.97
C ALA A 95 3.50 7.96 8.35
N SER A 96 2.98 6.97 9.09
CA SER A 96 3.72 5.74 9.39
C SER A 96 3.77 4.80 8.18
N LEU A 97 2.65 4.63 7.49
CA LEU A 97 2.57 3.84 6.26
C LEU A 97 3.39 4.44 5.14
N GLU A 98 3.34 5.75 4.94
CA GLU A 98 4.16 6.43 3.94
C GLU A 98 5.65 6.16 4.14
N ARG A 99 6.14 6.28 5.39
CA ARG A 99 7.53 5.93 5.75
C ARG A 99 7.88 4.46 5.46
N ASN A 100 6.95 3.53 5.71
CA ASN A 100 7.17 2.11 5.41
C ASN A 100 7.26 1.84 3.90
N ILE A 101 6.50 2.57 3.09
CA ILE A 101 6.51 2.47 1.63
C ILE A 101 7.84 2.99 1.08
N GLU A 102 8.30 4.15 1.55
CA GLU A 102 9.61 4.70 1.19
C GLU A 102 10.76 3.78 1.63
N ALA A 103 10.65 3.18 2.83
CA ALA A 103 11.62 2.21 3.33
C ALA A 103 11.68 0.94 2.46
N LEU A 104 10.54 0.46 1.94
CA LEU A 104 10.52 -0.64 0.97
C LEU A 104 11.30 -0.24 -0.29
N GLU A 105 11.01 0.92 -0.87
CA GLU A 105 11.65 1.37 -2.10
C GLU A 105 13.18 1.52 -1.92
N MET A 106 13.61 2.14 -0.83
CA MET A 106 15.04 2.24 -0.49
C MET A 106 15.68 0.87 -0.26
N TRP A 107 14.97 -0.07 0.35
CA TRP A 107 15.43 -1.44 0.51
C TRP A 107 15.66 -2.11 -0.85
N LEU A 108 14.74 -1.94 -1.81
CA LEU A 108 14.89 -2.46 -3.18
C LEU A 108 16.12 -1.86 -3.86
N TYR A 109 16.28 -0.54 -3.83
CA TYR A 109 17.44 0.13 -4.45
C TYR A 109 18.76 -0.34 -3.87
N ARG A 110 18.91 -0.31 -2.54
CA ARG A 110 20.14 -0.76 -1.86
C ARG A 110 20.50 -2.19 -2.21
N ARG A 111 19.50 -3.09 -2.30
CA ARG A 111 19.73 -4.48 -2.69
C ARG A 111 20.17 -4.61 -4.15
N MET A 112 19.57 -3.85 -5.06
CA MET A 112 19.98 -3.85 -6.47
C MET A 112 21.42 -3.37 -6.67
N VAL A 113 21.85 -2.30 -5.98
CA VAL A 113 23.24 -1.82 -6.08
C VAL A 113 24.23 -2.59 -5.19
N ARG A 114 23.72 -3.52 -4.36
CA ARG A 114 24.48 -4.36 -3.42
C ARG A 114 25.23 -3.55 -2.35
N ILE A 115 24.62 -2.47 -1.87
CA ILE A 115 25.16 -1.70 -0.74
C ILE A 115 25.05 -2.54 0.54
N SER A 116 26.19 -2.71 1.20
CA SER A 116 26.29 -3.35 2.50
C SER A 116 25.79 -2.43 3.61
N TRP A 117 25.20 -3.01 4.65
CA TRP A 117 24.82 -2.26 5.85
C TRP A 117 26.03 -1.64 6.56
N LYS A 118 27.23 -2.22 6.39
CA LYS A 118 28.49 -1.73 6.95
C LYS A 118 28.92 -0.37 6.39
N GLU A 119 28.51 -0.06 5.16
CA GLU A 119 28.86 1.20 4.50
C GLU A 119 28.16 2.41 5.12
N LYS A 120 27.07 2.20 5.89
CA LYS A 120 26.30 3.26 6.56
C LYS A 120 25.88 4.44 5.65
N LYS A 121 25.83 4.23 4.33
CA LYS A 121 25.40 5.24 3.33
C LYS A 121 24.01 5.80 3.66
N LYS A 122 23.85 7.11 3.58
CA LYS A 122 22.57 7.80 3.77
C LYS A 122 21.63 7.54 2.59
N ASN A 123 20.31 7.62 2.79
CA ASN A 123 19.35 7.39 1.71
C ASN A 123 19.53 8.35 0.53
N LYS A 124 19.87 9.62 0.80
CA LYS A 124 20.15 10.63 -0.22
C LYS A 124 21.31 10.24 -1.14
N GLU A 125 22.42 9.78 -0.56
CA GLU A 125 23.60 9.33 -1.31
C GLU A 125 23.27 8.13 -2.21
N VAL A 126 22.46 7.19 -1.72
CA VAL A 126 22.01 6.04 -2.53
C VAL A 126 21.17 6.49 -3.72
N LEU A 127 20.30 7.48 -3.53
CA LEU A 127 19.47 8.03 -4.62
C LEU A 127 20.33 8.76 -5.65
N GLU A 128 21.30 9.57 -5.21
CA GLU A 128 22.25 10.26 -6.09
C GLU A 128 23.09 9.28 -6.91
N GLU A 129 23.58 8.19 -6.30
CA GLU A 129 24.35 7.12 -6.98
C GLU A 129 23.56 6.44 -8.11
N ILE A 130 22.24 6.34 -7.98
CA ILE A 130 21.37 5.76 -9.01
C ILE A 130 20.71 6.80 -9.93
N GLY A 131 21.07 8.09 -9.79
CA GLY A 131 20.56 9.18 -10.62
C GLY A 131 19.11 9.58 -10.31
N LEU A 132 18.60 9.28 -9.11
CA LEU A 132 17.26 9.68 -8.66
C LEU A 132 17.34 10.81 -7.62
N LYS A 133 16.33 11.69 -7.62
CA LYS A 133 16.23 12.77 -6.62
C LYS A 133 15.34 12.39 -5.43
N HIS A 134 14.36 11.53 -5.66
CA HIS A 134 13.36 11.12 -4.67
C HIS A 134 12.85 9.71 -4.97
N THR A 135 12.23 9.09 -3.98
CA THR A 135 11.42 7.87 -4.09
C THR A 135 10.18 8.14 -4.94
N GLU A 136 9.81 7.21 -5.83
CA GLU A 136 8.70 7.38 -6.77
C GLU A 136 7.47 6.53 -6.41
N LEU A 137 7.62 5.52 -5.55
CA LEU A 137 6.58 4.54 -5.25
C LEU A 137 5.39 5.19 -4.56
N LEU A 138 5.64 6.02 -3.54
CA LEU A 138 4.58 6.75 -2.83
C LEU A 138 3.83 7.71 -3.76
N LYS A 139 4.57 8.42 -4.63
CA LYS A 139 3.98 9.31 -5.64
C LYS A 139 3.05 8.53 -6.57
N THR A 140 3.49 7.36 -7.03
CA THR A 140 2.69 6.47 -7.90
C THR A 140 1.38 6.05 -7.23
N ILE A 141 1.40 5.69 -5.95
CA ILE A 141 0.20 5.33 -5.18
C ILE A 141 -0.75 6.52 -5.10
N LYS A 142 -0.25 7.70 -4.73
CA LYS A 142 -1.08 8.91 -4.63
C LYS A 142 -1.70 9.28 -5.99
N THR A 143 -0.94 9.14 -7.08
CA THR A 143 -1.47 9.36 -8.43
C THR A 143 -2.59 8.38 -8.77
N ARG A 144 -2.45 7.09 -8.45
CA ARG A 144 -3.49 6.07 -8.68
C ARG A 144 -4.74 6.33 -7.82
N GLN A 145 -4.55 6.69 -6.55
CA GLN A 145 -5.64 7.08 -5.65
C GLN A 145 -6.43 8.28 -6.19
N LEU A 146 -5.73 9.31 -6.68
CA LEU A 146 -6.37 10.48 -7.29
C LEU A 146 -7.10 10.14 -8.60
N ALA A 147 -6.51 9.30 -9.45
CA ALA A 147 -7.15 8.83 -10.68
C ALA A 147 -8.44 8.05 -10.36
N TYR A 148 -8.39 7.16 -9.37
CA TYR A 148 -9.55 6.40 -8.90
C TYR A 148 -10.63 7.31 -8.28
N TYR A 149 -10.24 8.28 -7.46
CA TYR A 149 -11.14 9.31 -6.95
C TYR A 149 -11.85 10.06 -8.09
N GLY A 150 -11.08 10.48 -9.11
CA GLY A 150 -11.64 11.14 -10.29
C GLY A 150 -12.63 10.25 -11.04
N HIS A 151 -12.35 8.95 -11.14
CA HIS A 151 -13.28 7.97 -11.71
C HIS A 151 -14.59 7.88 -10.90
N ILE A 152 -14.51 7.70 -9.58
CA ILE A 152 -15.69 7.67 -8.69
C ILE A 152 -16.54 8.94 -8.87
N ARG A 153 -15.91 10.12 -8.92
CA ARG A 153 -16.62 11.41 -9.00
C ARG A 153 -17.44 11.58 -10.27
N ARG A 154 -17.00 10.99 -11.39
CA ARG A 154 -17.68 11.05 -12.70
C ARG A 154 -18.88 10.11 -12.81
N HIS A 155 -18.95 9.05 -12.01
CA HIS A 155 -20.04 8.07 -12.07
C HIS A 155 -21.03 8.23 -10.91
N GLN A 156 -22.32 8.10 -11.20
CA GLN A 156 -23.37 8.01 -10.17
C GLN A 156 -23.40 6.59 -9.62
N SER A 157 -22.60 6.36 -8.58
CA SER A 157 -22.37 5.04 -7.99
C SER A 157 -22.50 5.10 -6.47
N LEU A 158 -22.77 3.95 -5.84
CA LEU A 158 -22.83 3.83 -4.37
C LEU A 158 -21.54 4.35 -3.73
N GLN A 159 -20.39 4.11 -4.35
CA GLN A 159 -19.07 4.57 -3.91
C GLN A 159 -19.00 6.10 -3.84
N LYS A 160 -19.62 6.80 -4.80
CA LYS A 160 -19.71 8.27 -4.78
C LYS A 160 -20.58 8.75 -3.63
N SER A 161 -21.75 8.15 -3.44
CA SER A 161 -22.63 8.46 -2.31
C SER A 161 -21.97 8.23 -0.96
N ILE A 162 -21.16 7.16 -0.82
CA ILE A 162 -20.39 6.88 0.40
C ILE A 162 -19.28 7.92 0.62
N MET A 163 -18.56 8.31 -0.44
CA MET A 163 -17.47 9.29 -0.37
C MET A 163 -17.95 10.70 -0.07
N GLU A 164 -19.03 11.14 -0.69
CA GLU A 164 -19.58 12.50 -0.57
C GLU A 164 -20.60 12.62 0.58
N GLY A 165 -21.10 11.47 1.05
CA GLY A 165 -22.09 11.39 2.12
C GLY A 165 -21.60 12.04 3.40
N LYS A 166 -22.34 13.03 3.88
CA LYS A 166 -22.12 13.63 5.19
C LYS A 166 -22.84 12.79 6.24
N ILE A 167 -22.11 12.30 7.23
CA ILE A 167 -22.72 11.69 8.42
C ILE A 167 -23.19 12.83 9.33
N ASN A 168 -24.44 12.76 9.78
CA ASN A 168 -24.95 13.71 10.76
C ASN A 168 -24.18 13.56 12.08
N GLY A 169 -23.44 14.60 12.48
CA GLY A 169 -22.65 14.63 13.70
C GLY A 169 -21.48 15.62 13.63
N LYS A 170 -20.95 16.02 14.80
CA LYS A 170 -19.73 16.86 14.89
C LYS A 170 -18.50 15.97 15.06
N ARG A 171 -17.49 16.15 14.22
CA ARG A 171 -16.18 15.51 14.39
C ARG A 171 -15.51 16.10 15.64
N GLN A 172 -15.11 15.27 16.60
CA GLN A 172 -14.34 15.73 17.75
C GLN A 172 -13.00 16.33 17.29
N ARG A 173 -12.54 17.40 17.96
CA ARG A 173 -11.20 17.98 17.69
C ARG A 173 -10.13 16.91 17.90
N GLY A 174 -9.22 16.79 16.94
CA GLY A 174 -7.99 16.01 17.12
C GLY A 174 -7.13 16.67 18.20
N ARG A 175 -6.33 15.85 18.91
CA ARG A 175 -5.20 16.34 19.69
C ARG A 175 -4.00 16.52 18.78
#